data_AF-K7R4L5-F1
#
_entry.id   AF-K7R4L5-F1
#
_cell.length_a   1.000
_cell.length_b   1.000
_cell.length_c   1.000
_cell.angle_alpha   90.00
_cell.angle_beta   90.00
_cell.angle_gamma   90.00
#
_symmetry.space_group_name_H-M   'P 1'
#
loop_
_entity.id
_entity.type
_entity.pdbx_description
1 polymer ?
#
loop_
_entity_poly.entity_id
_entity_poly.type
_entity_poly.pdbx_seq_one_letter_code
_entity_poly.pdbx_strand_id
1 'polypeptide(L)'
;MRKGLVLMVLLGVALAQRVEVGLGSPFGLQGGVRFPLLLLLEGRAYGGLGPEALGGGVDLLLKVPLTDLYGGVGAFYGTGPALSLPREGAGQGGVRGVLGTWLNLPLPFLGVYVELHPVYYLTPGQGFGLGAALGVSLGL
;
A
#
# COMPACT_ATOMS: atom_id res chain seq x y z
N MET A 1 8.43 2.11 25.32
CA MET A 1 7.96 1.65 23.98
C MET A 1 7.07 2.69 23.28
N ARG A 2 5.98 3.19 23.89
CA ARG A 2 5.04 4.15 23.24
C ARG A 2 5.68 5.47 22.73
N LYS A 3 6.59 6.09 23.49
CA LYS A 3 7.24 7.36 23.09
C LYS A 3 8.12 7.22 21.85
N GLY A 4 8.83 6.10 21.71
CA GLY A 4 9.66 5.81 20.53
C GLY A 4 8.83 5.59 19.27
N LEU A 5 7.69 4.90 19.40
CA LEU A 5 6.76 4.72 18.29
C LEU A 5 6.19 6.06 17.79
N VAL A 6 5.77 6.92 18.72
CA VAL A 6 5.28 8.27 18.39
C VAL A 6 6.37 9.08 17.68
N LEU A 7 7.61 9.04 18.18
CA LEU A 7 8.72 9.74 17.53
C LEU A 7 9.00 9.22 16.12
N MET A 8 8.96 7.90 15.90
CA MET A 8 9.14 7.32 14.56
C MET A 8 8.01 7.70 13.60
N VAL A 9 6.76 7.74 14.07
CA VAL A 9 5.63 8.21 13.26
C VAL A 9 5.81 9.68 12.90
N LEU A 10 6.18 10.53 13.86
CA LEU A 10 6.38 11.95 13.63
C LEU A 10 7.56 12.22 12.67
N LEU A 11 8.66 11.50 12.83
CA LEU A 11 9.81 11.57 11.91
C LEU A 11 9.42 11.09 10.51
N GLY A 12 8.66 10.00 10.41
CA GLY A 12 8.12 9.51 9.14
C GLY A 12 7.23 10.54 8.45
N VAL A 13 6.35 11.22 9.18
CA VAL A 13 5.51 12.28 8.58
C VAL A 13 6.34 13.52 8.20
N ALA A 14 7.30 13.92 9.03
CA ALA A 14 8.13 15.10 8.78
C ALA A 14 9.07 14.93 7.57
N LEU A 15 9.48 13.70 7.27
CA LEU A 15 10.34 13.36 6.14
C LEU A 15 9.55 12.94 4.89
N ALA A 16 8.22 12.80 4.99
CA ALA A 16 7.38 12.40 3.88
C ALA A 16 7.22 13.56 2.89
N GLN A 17 7.45 13.28 1.61
CA GLN A 17 7.14 14.21 0.52
C GLN A 17 5.66 14.21 0.17
N ARG A 18 5.02 13.05 0.32
CA ARG A 18 3.62 12.86 0.00
C ARG A 18 2.94 11.96 1.01
N VAL A 19 1.67 12.24 1.24
CA VAL A 19 0.74 11.41 1.99
C VAL A 19 -0.24 10.80 1.00
N GLU A 20 -0.68 9.59 1.28
CA GLU A 20 -1.58 8.84 0.42
C GLU A 20 -2.77 8.32 1.20
N VAL A 21 -3.90 8.27 0.51
CA VAL A 21 -5.10 7.57 0.97
C VAL A 21 -5.63 6.76 -0.21
N GLY A 22 -5.95 5.49 0.04
CA GLY A 22 -6.51 4.62 -0.95
C GLY A 22 -7.56 3.68 -0.37
N LEU A 23 -8.26 3.01 -1.27
CA LEU A 23 -9.26 2.01 -0.96
C LEU A 23 -9.01 0.78 -1.83
N GLY A 24 -8.95 -0.39 -1.22
CA GLY A 24 -8.93 -1.66 -1.94
C GLY A 24 -8.39 -2.83 -1.14
N SER A 25 -7.96 -3.85 -1.87
CA SER A 25 -7.46 -5.10 -1.30
C SER A 25 -6.18 -4.91 -0.51
N PRO A 26 -5.89 -5.76 0.50
CA PRO A 26 -6.81 -6.66 1.20
C PRO A 26 -7.50 -6.02 2.41
N PHE A 27 -7.13 -4.79 2.81
CA PHE A 27 -7.55 -4.15 4.07
C PHE A 27 -8.54 -2.99 3.92
N GLY A 28 -9.15 -2.76 2.75
CA GLY A 28 -10.11 -1.69 2.58
C GLY A 28 -9.43 -0.33 2.58
N LEU A 29 -9.54 0.44 3.67
CA LEU A 29 -8.94 1.77 3.76
C LEU A 29 -7.44 1.65 4.04
N GLN A 30 -6.62 2.30 3.21
CA GLN A 30 -5.18 2.31 3.33
C GLN A 30 -4.64 3.74 3.32
N GLY A 31 -3.58 3.96 4.10
CA GLY A 31 -2.83 5.21 4.14
C GLY A 31 -1.35 4.94 3.96
N GLY A 32 -0.65 5.87 3.32
CA GLY A 32 0.78 5.73 3.03
C GLY A 32 1.53 7.04 3.07
N VAL A 33 2.85 6.92 3.15
CA VAL A 33 3.79 8.04 3.08
C VAL A 33 4.92 7.70 2.11
N ARG A 34 5.27 8.68 1.25
CA ARG A 34 6.36 8.56 0.27
C ARG A 34 7.58 9.33 0.71
N PHE A 35 8.74 8.76 0.42
CA PHE A 35 10.04 9.28 0.77
C PHE A 35 10.95 9.30 -0.46
N PRO A 36 11.74 10.35 -0.67
CA PRO A 36 12.79 10.35 -1.67
C PRO A 36 13.90 9.41 -1.22
N LEU A 37 14.34 8.50 -2.08
CA LEU A 37 15.52 7.66 -1.82
C LEU A 37 16.69 8.11 -2.68
N LEU A 38 16.47 8.25 -4.00
CA LEU A 38 17.42 8.73 -4.99
C LEU A 38 16.67 9.63 -6.00
N LEU A 39 17.40 10.20 -6.98
CA LEU A 39 16.84 11.14 -7.96
C LEU A 39 15.53 10.65 -8.63
N LEU A 40 15.50 9.38 -9.03
CA LEU A 40 14.36 8.75 -9.71
C LEU A 40 13.71 7.63 -8.88
N LEU A 41 14.17 7.41 -7.65
CA LEU A 41 13.72 6.30 -6.81
C LEU A 41 13.10 6.85 -5.54
N GLU A 42 11.88 6.41 -5.24
CA GLU A 42 11.20 6.71 -3.99
C GLU A 42 10.86 5.43 -3.25
N GLY A 43 10.67 5.57 -1.94
CA GLY A 43 10.17 4.53 -1.08
C GLY A 43 8.79 4.92 -0.60
N ARG A 44 7.91 3.94 -0.41
CA ARG A 44 6.62 4.12 0.24
C ARG A 44 6.49 3.16 1.39
N ALA A 45 5.99 3.64 2.51
CA ALA A 45 5.49 2.81 3.59
C ALA A 45 3.98 3.03 3.69
N TYR A 46 3.22 1.95 3.80
CA TYR A 46 1.78 2.01 3.91
C TYR A 46 1.24 1.05 4.97
N GLY A 47 0.08 1.40 5.50
CA GLY A 47 -0.71 0.56 6.39
C GLY A 47 -2.18 0.70 6.05
N GLY A 48 -2.95 -0.34 6.34
CA GLY A 48 -4.39 -0.33 6.11
C GLY A 48 -5.15 -0.99 7.25
N LEU A 49 -6.37 -0.52 7.42
CA LEU A 49 -7.32 -1.02 8.39
C LEU A 49 -8.68 -1.12 7.71
N GLY A 50 -9.20 -2.34 7.69
CA GLY A 50 -10.53 -2.68 7.24
C GLY A 50 -11.35 -3.26 8.39
N PRO A 51 -12.66 -3.47 8.18
CA PRO A 51 -13.54 -4.04 9.20
C PRO A 51 -13.04 -5.38 9.77
N GLU A 52 -12.33 -6.16 8.94
CA GLU A 52 -11.94 -7.53 9.27
C GLU A 52 -10.47 -7.84 8.93
N ALA A 53 -9.67 -6.85 8.53
CA ALA A 53 -8.28 -7.04 8.15
C ALA A 53 -7.43 -5.80 8.45
N LEU A 54 -6.21 -6.02 8.92
CA LEU A 54 -5.18 -5.01 9.11
C LEU A 54 -3.90 -5.47 8.41
N GLY A 55 -3.10 -4.52 7.95
CA GLY A 55 -1.85 -4.87 7.30
C GLY A 55 -1.03 -3.66 6.92
N GLY A 56 0.06 -3.93 6.22
CA GLY A 56 0.96 -2.90 5.74
C GLY A 56 2.10 -3.48 4.95
N GLY A 57 2.94 -2.60 4.45
CA GLY A 57 4.05 -2.99 3.60
C GLY A 57 4.88 -1.81 3.16
N VAL A 58 5.82 -2.12 2.27
CA VAL A 58 6.73 -1.15 1.69
C VAL A 58 6.87 -1.39 0.20
N ASP A 59 6.97 -0.29 -0.54
CA ASP A 59 7.15 -0.30 -2.00
C ASP A 59 8.36 0.53 -2.40
N LEU A 60 8.92 0.19 -3.54
CA LEU A 60 9.88 1.00 -4.28
C LEU A 60 9.20 1.54 -5.53
N LEU A 61 9.40 2.83 -5.80
CA LEU A 61 8.78 3.54 -6.91
C LEU A 61 9.86 4.12 -7.81
N LEU A 62 9.85 3.71 -9.07
CA LEU A 62 10.69 4.27 -10.11
C LEU A 62 9.90 5.33 -10.88
N LYS A 63 10.42 6.55 -10.89
CA LYS A 63 9.88 7.66 -11.68
C LYS A 63 10.16 7.44 -13.15
N VAL A 64 9.10 7.47 -13.95
CA VAL A 64 9.13 7.44 -15.42
C VAL A 64 8.35 8.67 -15.93
N PRO A 65 8.58 9.15 -17.16
CA PRO A 65 7.77 10.27 -17.66
C PRO A 65 6.28 9.93 -17.64
N LEU A 66 5.47 10.81 -17.04
CA LEU A 66 4.00 10.72 -16.92
C LEU A 66 3.48 9.61 -15.99
N THR A 67 4.34 8.75 -15.44
CA THR A 67 3.93 7.66 -14.55
C THR A 67 5.04 7.21 -13.61
N ASP A 68 4.67 6.71 -12.43
CA ASP A 68 5.62 5.96 -11.59
C ASP A 68 5.25 4.49 -11.64
N LEU A 69 6.24 3.63 -11.86
CA LEU A 69 6.09 2.18 -11.69
C LEU A 69 6.49 1.84 -10.26
N TYR A 70 5.67 1.08 -9.57
CA TYR A 70 6.03 0.62 -8.23
C TYR A 70 5.80 -0.85 -8.03
N GLY A 71 6.76 -1.41 -7.30
CA GLY A 71 6.83 -2.80 -6.92
C GLY A 71 7.11 -2.88 -5.43
N GLY A 72 6.40 -3.76 -4.74
CA GLY A 72 6.62 -3.92 -3.32
C GLY A 72 5.98 -5.15 -2.74
N VAL A 73 6.06 -5.23 -1.41
CA VAL A 73 5.59 -6.36 -0.63
C VAL A 73 4.87 -5.87 0.62
N GLY A 74 3.81 -6.58 0.98
CA GLY A 74 3.07 -6.33 2.19
C GLY A 74 2.63 -7.63 2.85
N ALA A 75 2.24 -7.51 4.10
CA ALA A 75 1.62 -8.58 4.87
C ALA A 75 0.32 -8.07 5.48
N PHE A 76 -0.62 -8.98 5.68
CA PHE A 76 -1.90 -8.68 6.30
C PHE A 76 -2.32 -9.83 7.21
N TYR A 77 -3.15 -9.45 8.18
CA TYR A 77 -3.82 -10.35 9.11
C TYR A 77 -5.25 -9.86 9.32
N GLY A 78 -6.20 -10.75 9.51
CA GLY A 78 -7.60 -10.45 9.60
C GLY A 78 -8.41 -11.58 10.18
N THR A 79 -9.66 -11.30 10.52
CA THR A 79 -10.61 -12.26 11.10
C THR A 79 -11.70 -12.65 10.10
N GLY A 80 -11.72 -12.06 8.91
CA GLY A 80 -12.72 -12.31 7.87
C GLY A 80 -12.13 -12.23 6.45
N PRO A 81 -12.95 -12.38 5.41
CA PRO A 81 -12.48 -12.46 4.03
C PRO A 81 -11.82 -11.16 3.55
N ALA A 82 -10.54 -11.26 3.15
CA ALA A 82 -9.84 -10.24 2.40
C ALA A 82 -10.59 -9.83 1.11
N LEU A 83 -10.50 -8.54 0.76
CA LEU A 83 -11.10 -7.97 -0.46
C LEU A 83 -10.34 -8.38 -1.73
N SER A 84 -10.31 -9.68 -2.07
CA SER A 84 -9.61 -10.20 -3.25
C SER A 84 -10.46 -11.24 -4.00
N LEU A 85 -9.98 -11.67 -5.17
CA LEU A 85 -10.56 -12.76 -5.95
C LEU A 85 -9.59 -13.95 -6.06
N PRO A 86 -10.04 -15.21 -5.88
CA PRO A 86 -11.39 -15.60 -5.46
C PRO A 86 -11.64 -15.28 -3.98
N ARG A 87 -12.87 -14.87 -3.64
CA ARG A 87 -13.27 -14.61 -2.25
C ARG A 87 -13.27 -15.87 -1.39
N GLU A 88 -13.47 -17.02 -2.02
CA GLU A 88 -13.56 -18.34 -1.37
C GLU A 88 -12.21 -18.87 -0.86
N GLY A 89 -11.10 -18.21 -1.20
CA GLY A 89 -9.76 -18.49 -0.66
C GLY A 89 -9.26 -17.46 0.35
N ALA A 90 -10.11 -16.51 0.76
CA ALA A 90 -9.69 -15.38 1.58
C ALA A 90 -9.26 -15.84 2.99
N GLY A 91 -7.95 -15.90 3.19
CA GLY A 91 -7.33 -16.26 4.45
C GLY A 91 -7.30 -15.13 5.47
N GLN A 92 -7.26 -15.50 6.75
CA GLN A 92 -7.03 -14.63 7.89
C GLN A 92 -5.63 -14.02 7.90
N GLY A 93 -4.73 -14.43 7.01
CA GLY A 93 -3.43 -13.79 6.90
C GLY A 93 -2.63 -14.29 5.71
N GLY A 94 -1.76 -13.43 5.21
CA GLY A 94 -0.98 -13.71 4.03
C GLY A 94 0.01 -12.61 3.70
N VAL A 95 0.68 -12.81 2.58
CA VAL A 95 1.57 -11.84 1.96
C VAL A 95 0.99 -11.39 0.64
N ARG A 96 1.28 -10.16 0.24
CA ARG A 96 0.94 -9.63 -1.07
C ARG A 96 2.18 -9.07 -1.75
N GLY A 97 2.26 -9.28 -3.05
CA GLY A 97 3.02 -8.38 -3.91
C GLY A 97 2.19 -7.14 -4.20
N VAL A 98 2.85 -6.05 -4.52
CA VAL A 98 2.24 -4.84 -5.05
C VAL A 98 2.85 -4.58 -6.41
N LEU A 99 2.00 -4.47 -7.42
CA LEU A 99 2.37 -4.04 -8.76
C LEU A 99 1.41 -2.94 -9.15
N GLY A 100 1.93 -1.75 -9.40
CA GLY A 100 1.05 -0.68 -9.79
C GLY A 100 1.71 0.43 -10.57
N THR A 101 0.85 1.34 -10.99
CA THR A 101 1.22 2.52 -11.75
C THR A 101 0.55 3.74 -11.15
N TRP A 102 1.31 4.83 -11.10
CA TRP A 102 0.79 6.15 -10.81
C TRP A 102 0.49 6.86 -12.12
N LEU A 103 -0.67 7.49 -12.19
CA LEU A 103 -0.87 8.52 -13.19
C LEU A 103 -0.47 9.85 -12.56
N ASN A 104 0.69 10.36 -12.98
CA ASN A 104 1.13 11.70 -12.62
C ASN A 104 0.34 12.70 -13.46
N LEU A 105 -0.90 12.97 -13.05
CA LEU A 105 -1.69 14.03 -13.64
C LEU A 105 -0.96 15.37 -13.44
N PRO A 106 -1.05 16.32 -14.40
CA PRO A 106 -0.48 17.65 -14.27
C PRO A 106 -1.29 18.53 -13.30
N LEU A 107 -1.78 17.93 -12.21
CA LEU A 107 -2.49 18.60 -11.14
C LEU A 107 -1.46 18.91 -10.05
N PRO A 108 -1.34 20.18 -9.64
CA PRO A 108 -0.43 20.53 -8.56
C PRO A 108 -0.83 19.73 -7.32
N PHE A 109 0.15 19.05 -6.73
CA PHE A 109 0.02 18.34 -5.46
C PHE A 109 -0.88 17.10 -5.45
N LEU A 110 -1.51 16.70 -6.57
CA LEU A 110 -2.43 15.57 -6.64
C LEU A 110 -1.96 14.50 -7.63
N GLY A 111 -1.74 13.29 -7.13
CA GLY A 111 -1.53 12.09 -7.93
C GLY A 111 -2.68 11.09 -7.76
N VAL A 112 -2.95 10.29 -8.78
CA VAL A 112 -3.88 9.16 -8.71
C VAL A 112 -3.13 7.88 -9.05
N TYR A 113 -3.46 6.79 -8.36
CA TYR A 113 -2.81 5.51 -8.61
C TYR A 113 -3.78 4.36 -8.64
N VAL A 114 -3.37 3.33 -9.37
CA VAL A 114 -4.03 2.02 -9.38
C VAL A 114 -2.99 0.95 -9.10
N GLU A 115 -3.39 -0.05 -8.32
CA GLU A 115 -2.53 -1.17 -7.93
C GLU A 115 -3.26 -2.48 -8.20
N LEU A 116 -2.46 -3.49 -8.56
CA LEU A 116 -2.80 -4.89 -8.52
C LEU A 116 -1.98 -5.57 -7.43
N HIS A 117 -2.62 -6.48 -6.71
CA HIS A 117 -2.02 -7.18 -5.59
C HIS A 117 -2.11 -8.69 -5.82
N PRO A 118 -1.08 -9.35 -6.36
CA PRO A 118 -1.00 -10.80 -6.23
C PRO A 118 -0.89 -11.15 -4.74
N VAL A 119 -1.81 -11.97 -4.25
CA VAL A 119 -1.91 -12.36 -2.85
C VAL A 119 -1.60 -13.84 -2.70
N TYR A 120 -0.84 -14.18 -1.66
CA TYR A 120 -0.65 -15.55 -1.21
C TYR A 120 -1.13 -15.70 0.24
N TYR A 121 -2.17 -16.50 0.42
CA TYR A 121 -2.76 -16.81 1.72
C TYR A 121 -1.93 -17.86 2.44
N LEU A 122 -1.72 -17.65 3.74
CA LEU A 122 -0.96 -18.54 4.62
C LEU A 122 -1.85 -19.26 5.63
N THR A 123 -2.94 -18.63 6.06
CA THR A 123 -3.86 -19.16 7.08
C THR A 123 -5.30 -18.74 6.76
N PRO A 124 -6.32 -19.58 6.99
CA PRO A 124 -6.24 -20.95 7.51
C PRO A 124 -5.86 -22.00 6.45
N GLY A 125 -5.86 -21.63 5.17
CA GLY A 125 -5.45 -22.48 4.06
C GLY A 125 -4.55 -21.72 3.09
N GLN A 126 -3.69 -22.44 2.39
CA GLN A 126 -2.82 -21.87 1.38
C GLN A 126 -3.55 -21.70 0.06
N GLY A 127 -3.37 -20.56 -0.59
CA GLY A 127 -4.02 -20.27 -1.87
C GLY A 127 -3.54 -18.96 -2.48
N PHE A 128 -3.83 -18.78 -3.76
CA PHE A 128 -3.53 -17.55 -4.48
C PHE A 128 -4.79 -16.71 -4.66
N GLY A 129 -4.61 -15.41 -4.58
CA GLY A 129 -5.65 -14.43 -4.89
C GLY A 129 -5.08 -13.25 -5.67
N LEU A 130 -5.99 -12.42 -6.15
CA LEU A 130 -5.69 -11.16 -6.80
C LEU A 130 -6.57 -10.07 -6.22
N GLY A 131 -5.93 -9.04 -5.70
CA GLY A 131 -6.54 -7.82 -5.23
C GLY A 131 -6.26 -6.65 -6.16
N ALA A 132 -6.99 -5.57 -5.94
CA ALA A 132 -6.69 -4.28 -6.55
C ALA A 132 -6.99 -3.16 -5.56
N ALA A 133 -6.35 -2.02 -5.74
CA ALA A 133 -6.67 -0.80 -5.02
C ALA A 133 -6.55 0.43 -5.91
N LEU A 134 -7.25 1.47 -5.50
CA LEU A 134 -7.18 2.80 -6.10
C LEU A 134 -6.93 3.82 -5.00
N GLY A 135 -6.22 4.89 -5.31
CA GLY A 135 -6.03 5.94 -4.32
C GLY A 135 -5.53 7.24 -4.90
N VAL A 136 -5.36 8.18 -3.98
CA VAL A 136 -4.89 9.52 -4.25
C VAL A 136 -3.67 9.82 -3.39
N SER A 137 -2.73 10.57 -3.95
CA SER A 137 -1.60 11.12 -3.22
C SER A 137 -1.70 12.64 -3.20
N LEU A 138 -1.47 13.18 -2.01
CA LEU A 138 -1.38 14.60 -1.74
C LEU A 138 0.04 14.91 -1.26
N GLY A 139 0.70 15.88 -1.85
CA GLY A 139 1.99 16.33 -1.34
C GLY A 139 2.48 17.59 -2.01
N LEU A 140 3.40 18.27 -1.34
CA LEU A 140 3.94 19.57 -1.74
C LEU A 140 4.86 19.50 -2.96
#